data_AF-A0A7S1YZM6-F1
#
_entry.id   AF-A0A7S1YZM6-F1
#
_cell.length_a   1.000
_cell.length_b   1.000
_cell.length_c   1.000
_cell.angle_alpha   90.00
_cell.angle_beta   90.00
_cell.angle_gamma   90.00
#
_symmetry.space_group_name_H-M   'P 1'
#
loop_
_entity.id
_entity.type
_entity.pdbx_description
1 polymer ?
#
loop_
_entity_poly.entity_id
_entity_poly.type
_entity_poly.pdbx_seq_one_letter_code
_entity_poly.pdbx_strand_id
1 'polypeptide(L)'
;KKEIMTLSAAALIVCAVLAPAAAEENVLAGSPNSKTPHPHLRGRDLGADEVLLVDDSEPPPPSAKSGGGFGFPKLAIPFPPLPPHVDPGVTFSRSIKSIEGGSEFRLRFGPDENHCKSADGFGDNECHYSWGDALDATYDLRLETEMVEGDTISGEFKIDTVVPWSFSCQVCGEDCTLEAPVINQKWRFPMDPCPIPAQNVTHTISTVLQGHSPVEGIRTHVQGNLRVMKNSGDTIATFSVDVFIK
;
A
#
# COMPACT_ATOMS: atom_id res chain seq x y z
N LYS A 1 -25.13 -5.86 -1.08
CA LYS A 1 -25.40 -5.11 -2.34
C LYS A 1 -24.81 -3.68 -2.29
N LYS A 2 -23.59 -3.54 -1.72
CA LYS A 2 -22.79 -2.30 -1.69
C LYS A 2 -21.33 -2.74 -1.59
N GLU A 3 -20.82 -3.30 -2.68
CA GLU A 3 -19.38 -3.53 -2.93
C GLU A 3 -19.14 -2.84 -4.26
N ILE A 4 -18.94 -1.52 -4.21
CA ILE A 4 -18.81 -0.65 -5.37
C ILE A 4 -17.84 0.47 -4.96
N MET A 5 -16.90 0.81 -5.84
CA MET A 5 -15.88 1.87 -5.76
C MET A 5 -14.58 1.61 -5.00
N THR A 6 -13.58 1.01 -5.67
CA THR A 6 -12.17 1.03 -5.25
C THR A 6 -11.35 1.84 -6.24
N LEU A 7 -11.40 3.17 -6.14
CA LEU A 7 -10.71 4.06 -7.08
C LEU A 7 -9.23 4.24 -6.69
N SER A 8 -8.43 3.32 -7.19
CA SER A 8 -7.12 3.53 -7.84
C SER A 8 -5.90 4.05 -7.06
N ALA A 9 -6.00 4.94 -6.06
CA ALA A 9 -4.82 5.38 -5.30
C ALA A 9 -4.36 4.28 -4.32
N ALA A 10 -5.30 3.73 -3.56
CA ALA A 10 -5.04 2.58 -2.72
C ALA A 10 -4.86 1.30 -3.57
N ALA A 11 -5.56 1.18 -4.72
CA ALA A 11 -5.31 0.07 -5.65
C ALA A 11 -3.90 0.11 -6.25
N LEU A 12 -3.25 1.28 -6.40
CA LEU A 12 -1.84 1.38 -6.84
C LEU A 12 -0.84 1.06 -5.74
N ILE A 13 -1.11 1.46 -4.50
CA ILE A 13 -0.34 1.03 -3.34
C ILE A 13 -0.45 -0.50 -3.21
N VAL A 14 -1.67 -1.01 -3.30
CA VAL A 14 -2.00 -2.43 -3.29
C VAL A 14 -1.44 -3.14 -4.54
N CYS A 15 -1.38 -2.54 -5.72
CA CYS A 15 -0.73 -3.14 -6.89
C CYS A 15 0.78 -3.21 -6.74
N ALA A 16 1.39 -2.13 -6.26
CA ALA A 16 2.83 -2.07 -6.04
C ALA A 16 3.27 -3.08 -4.96
N VAL A 17 2.41 -3.32 -3.97
CA VAL A 17 2.67 -4.23 -2.85
C VAL A 17 2.24 -5.68 -3.16
N LEU A 18 1.09 -5.90 -3.80
CA LEU A 18 0.50 -7.22 -4.08
C LEU A 18 0.84 -7.78 -5.46
N ALA A 19 1.77 -7.14 -6.18
CA ALA A 19 2.18 -7.59 -7.49
C ALA A 19 2.46 -9.10 -7.59
N PRO A 20 3.04 -9.85 -6.63
CA PRO A 20 3.24 -11.30 -6.84
C PRO A 20 2.05 -12.21 -6.51
N ALA A 21 0.91 -11.69 -6.04
CA ALA A 21 -0.16 -12.55 -5.49
C ALA A 21 -1.27 -12.95 -6.45
N ALA A 22 -1.29 -12.41 -7.67
CA ALA A 22 -2.30 -12.83 -8.65
C ALA A 22 -1.79 -14.01 -9.50
N ALA A 23 -1.47 -15.12 -8.85
CA ALA A 23 -1.56 -16.46 -9.42
C ALA A 23 -2.31 -17.31 -8.38
N GLU A 24 -3.57 -17.63 -8.67
CA GLU A 24 -4.59 -18.21 -7.76
C GLU A 24 -5.17 -17.15 -6.81
N GLU A 25 -6.33 -16.55 -7.01
CA GLU A 25 -7.63 -17.14 -7.31
C GLU A 25 -8.52 -16.15 -8.08
N ASN A 26 -8.99 -16.61 -9.22
CA ASN A 26 -10.12 -16.04 -9.93
C ASN A 26 -11.40 -16.56 -9.26
N VAL A 27 -11.72 -16.13 -8.03
CA VAL A 27 -13.02 -16.42 -7.41
C VAL A 27 -13.98 -15.31 -7.80
N LEU A 28 -14.62 -15.51 -8.95
CA LEU A 28 -15.94 -14.98 -9.20
C LEU A 28 -16.82 -15.32 -8.01
N ALA A 29 -17.23 -14.31 -7.24
CA ALA A 29 -18.32 -14.44 -6.29
C ALA A 29 -19.63 -14.72 -7.06
N GLY A 30 -19.88 -16.00 -7.32
CA GLY A 30 -21.16 -16.50 -7.76
C GLY A 30 -22.22 -16.28 -6.68
N SER A 31 -23.32 -15.64 -7.07
CA SER A 31 -24.53 -15.51 -6.27
C SER A 31 -25.17 -16.87 -5.97
N PRO A 32 -25.68 -17.10 -4.75
CA PRO A 32 -26.87 -17.93 -4.62
C PRO A 32 -27.95 -17.28 -3.73
N ASN A 33 -29.12 -17.11 -4.33
CA ASN A 33 -30.39 -17.10 -3.62
C ASN A 33 -30.59 -18.48 -2.95
N SER A 34 -30.70 -18.54 -1.63
CA SER A 34 -31.46 -19.59 -0.95
C SER A 34 -31.84 -19.19 0.48
N LYS A 35 -33.15 -19.06 0.71
CA LYS A 35 -33.80 -18.98 2.02
C LYS A 35 -33.85 -20.39 2.63
N THR A 36 -33.45 -20.55 3.89
CA THR A 36 -34.14 -21.45 4.86
C THR A 36 -33.65 -21.20 6.31
N PRO A 37 -34.44 -21.56 7.34
CA PRO A 37 -34.41 -20.95 8.68
C PRO A 37 -33.64 -21.75 9.77
N HIS A 38 -33.33 -21.02 10.86
CA HIS A 38 -32.97 -21.38 12.26
C HIS A 38 -32.91 -22.85 12.71
N PRO A 39 -31.96 -23.22 13.60
CA PRO A 39 -32.27 -23.17 15.05
C PRO A 39 -31.15 -22.78 16.04
N HIS A 40 -31.63 -22.28 17.17
CA HIS A 40 -31.10 -22.20 18.55
C HIS A 40 -29.96 -23.16 18.98
N LEU A 41 -28.89 -22.61 19.59
CA LEU A 41 -28.03 -23.22 20.65
C LEU A 41 -27.32 -22.08 21.43
N ARG A 42 -27.67 -21.72 22.68
CA ARG A 42 -27.17 -22.21 23.99
C ARG A 42 -25.65 -22.47 24.11
N GLY A 43 -24.95 -21.50 24.71
CA GLY A 43 -24.18 -21.68 25.95
C GLY A 43 -22.66 -21.91 25.83
N ARG A 44 -21.86 -21.04 26.47
CA ARG A 44 -21.05 -21.32 27.67
C ARG A 44 -19.99 -20.22 27.85
N ASP A 45 -20.08 -19.51 28.98
CA ASP A 45 -19.00 -18.72 29.56
C ASP A 45 -18.06 -19.65 30.35
N LEU A 46 -16.78 -19.65 29.97
CA LEU A 46 -15.60 -20.07 30.71
C LEU A 46 -14.47 -19.24 30.08
N GLY A 47 -13.53 -18.60 30.77
CA GLY A 47 -13.07 -18.64 32.15
C GLY A 47 -11.71 -17.92 32.09
N ALA A 48 -11.42 -17.14 33.12
CA ALA A 48 -10.20 -16.36 33.25
C ALA A 48 -8.93 -17.25 33.27
N ASP A 49 -7.85 -16.76 32.68
CA ASP A 49 -6.49 -16.97 33.21
C ASP A 49 -5.59 -15.84 32.71
N GLU A 50 -5.02 -15.10 33.67
CA GLU A 50 -4.16 -13.94 33.48
C GLU A 50 -2.81 -14.21 34.19
N VAL A 51 -1.75 -13.72 33.54
CA VAL A 51 -0.40 -13.42 34.04
C VAL A 51 0.58 -14.58 34.25
N LEU A 52 1.51 -14.70 33.29
CA LEU A 52 2.83 -15.29 33.46
C LEU A 52 3.86 -14.15 33.34
N LEU A 53 4.49 -13.79 34.46
CA LEU A 53 5.65 -12.90 34.52
C LEU A 53 6.90 -13.70 34.13
N VAL A 54 7.65 -13.23 33.14
CA VAL A 54 9.01 -13.70 32.86
C VAL A 54 9.95 -12.51 32.98
N ASP A 55 10.89 -12.63 33.92
CA ASP A 55 11.98 -11.70 34.20
C ASP A 55 13.19 -12.13 33.36
N ASP A 56 13.62 -11.29 32.41
CA ASP A 56 14.79 -11.52 31.56
C ASP A 56 15.85 -10.46 31.87
N SER A 57 16.76 -10.81 32.76
CA SER A 57 17.97 -10.04 33.07
C SER A 57 19.19 -10.77 32.50
N GLU A 58 19.60 -10.45 31.26
CA GLU A 58 20.87 -10.92 30.69
C GLU A 58 22.03 -9.96 31.04
N PRO A 59 23.20 -10.46 31.52
CA PRO A 59 24.37 -9.64 31.79
C PRO A 59 25.18 -9.30 30.52
N PRO A 60 25.83 -8.12 30.46
CA PRO A 60 26.60 -7.73 29.28
C PRO A 60 27.93 -8.51 29.14
N PRO A 61 28.38 -8.78 27.90
CA PRO A 61 29.63 -9.48 27.64
C PRO A 61 30.88 -8.62 27.92
N PRO A 62 32.01 -9.25 28.29
CA PRO A 62 33.23 -8.54 28.68
C PRO A 62 34.02 -7.93 27.51
N SER A 63 34.55 -6.74 27.76
CA SER A 63 35.39 -5.93 26.88
C SER A 63 36.67 -6.64 26.42
N ALA A 64 36.86 -6.74 25.10
CA ALA A 64 38.08 -7.23 24.49
C ALA A 64 39.17 -6.15 24.45
N LYS A 65 40.37 -6.51 24.93
CA LYS A 65 41.59 -5.67 24.93
C LYS A 65 42.20 -5.62 23.51
N SER A 66 42.36 -4.41 23.00
CA SER A 66 43.06 -4.07 21.75
C SER A 66 44.59 -4.14 21.94
N GLY A 67 45.23 -5.14 21.32
CA GLY A 67 46.69 -5.23 21.15
C GLY A 67 47.13 -4.56 19.84
N GLY A 68 48.24 -3.81 19.89
CA GLY A 68 48.73 -2.98 18.79
C GLY A 68 49.59 -3.70 17.75
N GLY A 69 49.86 -2.98 16.64
CA GLY A 69 50.99 -3.26 15.74
C GLY A 69 50.66 -3.19 14.25
N PHE A 70 51.51 -2.47 13.51
CA PHE A 70 51.61 -2.31 12.05
C PHE A 70 50.74 -1.22 11.41
N GLY A 71 51.36 -0.04 11.30
CA GLY A 71 50.84 1.15 10.63
C GLY A 71 51.05 1.08 9.12
N PHE A 72 49.96 0.78 8.42
CA PHE A 72 49.73 1.30 7.07
C PHE A 72 48.98 2.64 7.20
N PRO A 73 49.23 3.66 6.35
CA PRO A 73 48.39 4.84 6.32
C PRO A 73 46.97 4.42 5.94
N LYS A 74 46.13 4.27 6.97
CA LYS A 74 44.72 3.94 6.84
C LYS A 74 44.07 5.13 6.13
N LEU A 75 43.92 5.05 4.80
CA LEU A 75 42.93 5.87 4.10
C LEU A 75 41.58 5.39 4.60
N ALA A 76 41.16 5.93 5.75
CA ALA A 76 39.82 5.82 6.24
C ALA A 76 38.97 6.70 5.32
N ILE A 77 38.55 6.15 4.18
CA ILE A 77 37.40 6.70 3.48
C ILE A 77 36.25 6.51 4.46
N PRO A 78 35.64 7.58 5.00
CA PRO A 78 34.47 7.44 5.85
C PRO A 78 33.38 6.83 4.96
N PHE A 79 33.17 5.52 5.09
CA PHE A 79 31.97 4.94 4.54
C PHE A 79 30.81 5.61 5.28
N PRO A 80 29.86 6.24 4.57
CA PRO A 80 28.65 6.72 5.23
C PRO A 80 28.06 5.53 6.01
N PRO A 81 27.59 5.75 7.25
CA PRO A 81 27.00 4.69 8.04
C PRO A 81 25.92 4.01 7.19
N LEU A 82 25.99 2.68 7.09
CA LEU A 82 24.95 1.91 6.41
C LEU A 82 23.61 2.34 7.02
N PRO A 83 22.60 2.67 6.22
CA PRO A 83 21.29 2.99 6.76
C PRO A 83 20.84 1.82 7.65
N PRO A 84 20.18 2.11 8.80
CA PRO A 84 19.77 1.10 9.77
C PRO A 84 19.05 -0.05 9.06
N HIS A 85 19.23 -1.27 9.57
CA HIS A 85 18.58 -2.48 9.06
C HIS A 85 17.09 -2.19 8.82
N VAL A 86 16.71 -2.02 7.54
CA VAL A 86 15.31 -1.95 7.16
C VAL A 86 14.78 -3.37 7.23
N ASP A 87 13.75 -3.61 8.01
CA ASP A 87 13.14 -4.93 8.13
C ASP A 87 12.60 -5.41 6.76
N PRO A 88 12.60 -6.72 6.47
CA PRO A 88 12.01 -7.24 5.23
C PRO A 88 10.53 -6.89 5.14
N GLY A 89 10.06 -6.48 3.97
CA GLY A 89 8.68 -6.02 3.81
C GLY A 89 8.52 -4.96 2.74
N VAL A 90 7.47 -4.16 2.89
CA VAL A 90 7.18 -3.03 2.00
C VAL A 90 7.13 -1.74 2.79
N THR A 91 7.91 -0.76 2.35
CA THR A 91 7.84 0.61 2.84
C THR A 91 7.16 1.49 1.80
N PHE A 92 6.15 2.22 2.23
CA PHE A 92 5.36 3.12 1.42
C PHE A 92 5.53 4.55 1.94
N SER A 93 5.69 5.49 1.01
CA SER A 93 5.64 6.92 1.29
C SER A 93 4.93 7.66 0.16
N ARG A 94 4.24 8.73 0.51
CA ARG A 94 3.54 9.59 -0.45
C ARG A 94 3.82 11.06 -0.18
N SER A 95 3.63 11.85 -1.22
CA SER A 95 3.55 13.31 -1.15
C SER A 95 2.42 13.77 -2.06
N ILE A 96 1.59 14.70 -1.59
CA ILE A 96 0.52 15.28 -2.40
C ILE A 96 1.02 16.62 -2.93
N LYS A 97 1.04 16.74 -4.26
CA LYS A 97 1.51 17.97 -4.93
C LYS A 97 0.39 18.99 -5.07
N SER A 98 -0.79 18.53 -5.48
CA SER A 98 -1.98 19.37 -5.60
C SER A 98 -3.25 18.54 -5.53
N ILE A 99 -4.29 19.15 -4.97
CA ILE A 99 -5.68 18.75 -5.13
C ILE A 99 -6.45 20.04 -5.45
N GLU A 100 -7.10 20.06 -6.61
CA GLU A 100 -7.79 21.21 -7.15
C GLU A 100 -9.31 21.03 -7.06
N GLY A 101 -10.05 22.11 -7.32
CA GLY A 101 -11.51 22.08 -7.36
C GLY A 101 -12.19 21.84 -6.01
N GLY A 102 -11.49 22.01 -4.89
CA GLY A 102 -12.04 21.85 -3.53
C GLY A 102 -12.21 20.40 -3.07
N SER A 103 -11.75 19.43 -3.87
CA SER A 103 -11.77 18.02 -3.51
C SER A 103 -10.81 17.76 -2.34
N GLU A 104 -11.07 16.72 -1.56
CA GLU A 104 -10.24 16.35 -0.41
C GLU A 104 -9.91 14.85 -0.47
N PHE A 105 -8.72 14.50 0.02
CA PHE A 105 -8.26 13.11 0.12
C PHE A 105 -7.59 12.89 1.47
N ARG A 106 -7.91 11.79 2.13
CA ARG A 106 -7.23 11.33 3.33
C ARG A 106 -7.02 9.82 3.28
N LEU A 107 -5.80 9.36 3.53
CA LEU A 107 -5.44 7.94 3.62
C LEU A 107 -5.10 7.58 5.06
N ARG A 108 -5.71 6.55 5.60
CA ARG A 108 -5.45 6.02 6.94
C ARG A 108 -5.20 4.53 6.82
N PHE A 109 -4.19 4.03 7.49
CA PHE A 109 -4.02 2.61 7.66
C PHE A 109 -4.69 2.14 8.97
N GLY A 110 -4.90 0.83 9.08
CA GLY A 110 -5.65 0.18 10.15
C GLY A 110 -5.17 0.52 11.56
N PRO A 111 -5.89 0.03 12.59
CA PRO A 111 -5.71 0.44 13.99
C PRO A 111 -4.35 0.05 14.59
N ASP A 112 -3.54 -0.73 13.89
CA ASP A 112 -2.19 -1.07 14.32
C ASP A 112 -1.28 0.16 14.17
N GLU A 113 -1.24 0.98 15.23
CA GLU A 113 -0.59 2.30 15.28
C GLU A 113 0.93 2.30 14.99
N ASN A 114 1.53 1.14 14.75
CA ASN A 114 2.99 0.98 14.65
C ASN A 114 3.53 0.83 13.23
N HIS A 115 2.67 0.78 12.20
CA HIS A 115 3.16 0.65 10.83
C HIS A 115 3.66 1.97 10.23
N CYS A 116 3.09 3.11 10.63
CA CYS A 116 3.42 4.41 10.02
C CYS A 116 4.22 5.30 10.96
N LYS A 117 5.36 5.79 10.48
CA LYS A 117 6.25 6.67 11.28
C LYS A 117 5.78 8.12 11.32
N SER A 118 4.95 8.53 10.37
CA SER A 118 4.48 9.90 10.25
C SER A 118 3.06 9.97 9.70
N ALA A 119 2.45 11.15 9.84
CA ALA A 119 1.20 11.49 9.20
C ALA A 119 1.21 12.98 8.85
N ASP A 120 0.49 13.35 7.78
CA ASP A 120 0.30 14.72 7.33
C ASP A 120 -1.20 15.08 7.23
N GLY A 121 -1.52 16.25 6.68
CA GLY A 121 -2.91 16.70 6.50
C GLY A 121 -3.75 15.79 5.59
N PHE A 122 -3.11 14.90 4.84
CA PHE A 122 -3.73 13.92 3.97
C PHE A 122 -3.66 12.49 4.55
N GLY A 123 -3.25 12.35 5.81
CA GLY A 123 -3.25 11.11 6.58
C GLY A 123 -1.89 10.44 6.71
N ASP A 124 -1.85 9.12 6.82
CA ASP A 124 -0.64 8.37 7.20
C ASP A 124 0.42 8.38 6.10
N ASN A 125 1.69 8.34 6.53
CA ASN A 125 2.86 8.41 5.67
C ASN A 125 4.07 7.69 6.27
N GLU A 126 5.07 7.38 5.45
CA GLU A 126 6.27 6.62 5.86
C GLU A 126 5.91 5.31 6.60
N CYS A 127 5.07 4.50 5.95
CA CYS A 127 4.56 3.26 6.50
C CYS A 127 5.44 2.07 6.13
N HIS A 128 5.58 1.11 7.03
CA HIS A 128 6.29 -0.14 6.82
C HIS A 128 5.42 -1.32 7.28
N TYR A 129 5.29 -2.30 6.39
CA TYR A 129 4.59 -3.56 6.63
C TYR A 129 5.53 -4.71 6.38
N SER A 130 5.56 -5.66 7.30
CA SER A 130 6.27 -6.92 7.12
C SER A 130 5.49 -7.82 6.17
N TRP A 131 6.18 -8.75 5.53
CA TRP A 131 5.53 -9.82 4.78
C TRP A 131 4.63 -10.66 5.69
N GLY A 132 3.39 -10.94 5.25
CA GLY A 132 2.37 -11.62 6.03
C GLY A 132 1.46 -10.70 6.86
N ASP A 133 1.79 -9.41 6.99
CA ASP A 133 0.97 -8.48 7.76
C ASP A 133 -0.39 -8.23 7.09
N ALA A 134 -1.41 -7.97 7.91
CA ALA A 134 -2.68 -7.44 7.42
C ALA A 134 -2.51 -5.97 7.02
N LEU A 135 -2.90 -5.65 5.79
CA LEU A 135 -2.95 -4.30 5.27
C LEU A 135 -4.41 -3.85 5.21
N ASP A 136 -4.81 -3.11 6.23
CA ASP A 136 -6.07 -2.36 6.23
C ASP A 136 -5.79 -0.91 5.85
N ALA A 137 -6.35 -0.45 4.74
CA ALA A 137 -6.23 0.92 4.26
C ALA A 137 -7.61 1.53 4.06
N THR A 138 -7.95 2.55 4.84
CA THR A 138 -9.16 3.35 4.66
C THR A 138 -8.80 4.66 4.00
N TYR A 139 -9.47 4.99 2.89
CA TYR A 139 -9.38 6.32 2.31
C TYR A 139 -10.72 7.04 2.36
N ASP A 140 -10.65 8.34 2.63
CA ASP A 140 -11.75 9.28 2.53
C ASP A 140 -11.49 10.19 1.32
N LEU A 141 -12.44 10.25 0.41
CA LEU A 141 -12.39 11.05 -0.80
C LEU A 141 -13.63 11.93 -0.84
N ARG A 142 -13.45 13.25 -0.90
CA ARG A 142 -14.53 14.20 -1.23
C ARG A 142 -14.36 14.66 -2.66
N LEU A 143 -15.32 14.33 -3.51
CA LEU A 143 -15.41 14.83 -4.87
C LEU A 143 -16.35 16.03 -4.90
N GLU A 144 -15.84 17.20 -5.27
CA GLU A 144 -16.65 18.40 -5.47
C GLU A 144 -17.31 18.46 -6.86
N THR A 145 -16.74 17.74 -7.83
CA THR A 145 -17.24 17.69 -9.20
C THR A 145 -17.53 16.26 -9.59
N GLU A 146 -18.59 16.07 -10.36
CA GLU A 146 -18.95 14.79 -10.95
C GLU A 146 -17.85 14.32 -11.91
N MET A 147 -17.44 13.05 -11.80
CA MET A 147 -16.54 12.42 -12.75
C MET A 147 -17.33 11.79 -13.88
N VAL A 148 -16.97 12.11 -15.12
CA VAL A 148 -17.70 11.68 -16.31
C VAL A 148 -16.84 10.75 -17.17
N GLU A 149 -17.45 10.12 -18.17
CA GLU A 149 -16.72 9.31 -19.14
C GLU A 149 -15.62 10.13 -19.83
N GLY A 150 -14.45 9.52 -20.02
CA GLY A 150 -13.24 10.17 -20.52
C GLY A 150 -12.40 10.90 -19.47
N ASP A 151 -12.88 11.07 -18.23
CA ASP A 151 -11.98 11.45 -17.13
C ASP A 151 -10.96 10.33 -16.90
N THR A 152 -9.69 10.68 -16.69
CA THR A 152 -8.59 9.71 -16.67
C THR A 152 -7.82 9.72 -15.37
N ILE A 153 -7.31 8.55 -14.99
CA ILE A 153 -6.20 8.40 -14.08
C ILE A 153 -4.99 7.89 -14.85
N SER A 154 -3.86 8.57 -14.68
CA SER A 154 -2.60 8.18 -15.29
C SER A 154 -1.48 8.11 -14.26
N GLY A 155 -0.49 7.28 -14.57
CA GLY A 155 0.67 7.05 -13.74
C GLY A 155 1.95 7.03 -14.53
N GLU A 156 2.98 7.67 -14.01
CA GLU A 156 4.34 7.65 -14.55
C GLU A 156 5.31 7.24 -13.44
N PHE A 157 5.83 6.02 -13.54
CA PHE A 157 6.64 5.37 -12.53
C PHE A 157 7.99 4.93 -13.10
N LYS A 158 8.94 4.69 -12.21
CA LYS A 158 10.24 4.08 -12.50
C LYS A 158 10.51 2.98 -11.48
N ILE A 159 10.88 1.81 -11.98
CA ILE A 159 11.34 0.67 -11.18
C ILE A 159 12.87 0.69 -11.19
N ASP A 160 13.47 0.71 -9.99
CA ASP A 160 14.91 0.80 -9.72
C ASP A 160 15.61 1.91 -10.49
N THR A 161 14.90 3.02 -10.70
CA THR A 161 15.32 4.18 -11.52
C THR A 161 15.53 3.91 -13.03
N VAL A 162 15.52 2.65 -13.46
CA VAL A 162 15.94 2.22 -14.81
C VAL A 162 14.76 1.91 -15.71
N VAL A 163 13.73 1.23 -15.20
CA VAL A 163 12.62 0.73 -16.02
C VAL A 163 11.44 1.70 -15.93
N PRO A 164 11.15 2.49 -16.98
CA PRO A 164 9.96 3.33 -16.99
C PRO A 164 8.72 2.47 -17.08
N TRP A 165 7.70 2.83 -16.31
CA TRP A 165 6.40 2.17 -16.30
C TRP A 165 5.32 3.23 -16.28
N SER A 166 4.38 3.17 -17.23
CA SER A 166 3.27 4.12 -17.29
C SER A 166 1.97 3.40 -17.59
N PHE A 167 0.87 3.95 -17.09
CA PHE A 167 -0.47 3.49 -17.43
C PHE A 167 -1.42 4.68 -17.52
N SER A 168 -2.55 4.46 -18.18
CA SER A 168 -3.66 5.40 -18.24
C SER A 168 -4.96 4.61 -18.28
N CYS A 169 -5.89 4.93 -17.40
CA CYS A 169 -7.21 4.29 -17.30
C CYS A 169 -8.30 5.36 -17.23
N GLN A 170 -9.52 5.02 -17.65
CA GLN A 170 -10.68 5.84 -17.36
C GLN A 170 -11.00 5.74 -15.85
N VAL A 171 -11.49 6.84 -15.27
CA VAL A 171 -11.90 6.89 -13.86
C VAL A 171 -13.16 6.05 -13.62
N CYS A 172 -14.02 5.91 -14.62
CA CYS A 172 -15.26 5.14 -14.57
C CYS A 172 -15.57 4.51 -15.94
N GLY A 173 -16.54 3.60 -15.99
CA GLY A 173 -17.14 3.06 -17.21
C GLY A 173 -16.45 1.83 -17.80
N GLU A 174 -15.12 1.75 -17.71
CA GLU A 174 -14.32 0.64 -18.26
C GLU A 174 -13.35 0.06 -17.24
N ASP A 175 -13.05 -1.23 -17.37
CA ASP A 175 -12.08 -1.88 -16.51
C ASP A 175 -10.66 -1.31 -16.74
N CYS A 176 -10.03 -0.85 -15.66
CA CYS A 176 -8.65 -0.39 -15.70
C CYS A 176 -7.70 -1.58 -15.70
N THR A 177 -6.90 -1.72 -16.75
CA THR A 177 -5.89 -2.79 -16.83
C THR A 177 -4.49 -2.20 -16.69
N LEU A 178 -3.77 -2.63 -15.66
CA LEU A 178 -2.38 -2.27 -15.40
C LEU A 178 -1.48 -3.43 -15.79
N GLU A 179 -0.38 -3.16 -16.50
CA GLU A 179 0.60 -4.19 -16.91
C GLU A 179 1.99 -3.81 -16.43
N ALA A 180 2.61 -4.63 -15.56
CA ALA A 180 3.99 -4.41 -15.14
C ALA A 180 4.99 -4.99 -16.16
N PRO A 181 5.93 -4.17 -16.67
CA PRO A 181 6.80 -4.56 -17.78
C PRO A 181 7.85 -5.62 -17.43
N VAL A 182 8.23 -5.74 -16.15
CA VAL A 182 9.31 -6.67 -15.73
C VAL A 182 8.79 -8.09 -15.52
N ILE A 183 7.57 -8.22 -14.98
CA ILE A 183 6.96 -9.50 -14.61
C ILE A 183 5.81 -9.92 -15.54
N ASN A 184 5.50 -9.11 -16.57
CA ASN A 184 4.39 -9.31 -17.51
C ASN A 184 3.03 -9.59 -16.84
N GLN A 185 2.85 -9.03 -15.65
CA GLN A 185 1.66 -9.27 -14.87
C GLN A 185 0.62 -8.21 -15.18
N LYS A 186 -0.60 -8.67 -15.43
CA LYS A 186 -1.76 -7.81 -15.71
C LYS A 186 -2.70 -7.84 -14.53
N TRP A 187 -3.05 -6.66 -14.03
CA TRP A 187 -4.08 -6.48 -13.02
C TRP A 187 -5.27 -5.76 -13.65
N ARG A 188 -6.47 -6.27 -13.42
CA ARG A 188 -7.71 -5.72 -13.96
C ARG A 188 -8.59 -5.24 -12.81
N PHE A 189 -8.91 -3.95 -12.81
CA PHE A 189 -9.74 -3.30 -11.81
C PHE A 189 -11.06 -2.92 -12.46
N PRO A 190 -12.19 -3.52 -12.04
CA PRO A 190 -13.48 -3.09 -12.52
C PRO A 190 -13.77 -1.68 -12.00
N MET A 191 -13.99 -0.75 -12.92
CA MET A 191 -14.38 0.62 -12.55
C MET A 191 -15.90 0.73 -12.54
N ASP A 192 -16.42 1.62 -11.69
CA ASP A 192 -17.86 1.79 -11.59
C ASP A 192 -18.44 2.47 -12.83
N PRO A 193 -19.73 2.30 -13.14
CA PRO A 193 -20.37 3.00 -14.25
C PRO A 193 -20.27 4.54 -14.11
N CYS A 194 -20.07 5.24 -15.23
CA CYS A 194 -20.16 6.70 -15.28
C CYS A 194 -21.63 7.18 -15.34
N PRO A 195 -21.94 8.39 -14.85
CA PRO A 195 -21.05 9.29 -14.11
C PRO A 195 -20.95 8.97 -12.61
N ILE A 196 -19.83 9.34 -11.98
CA ILE A 196 -19.64 9.30 -10.52
C ILE A 196 -20.00 10.67 -9.95
N PRO A 197 -21.10 10.81 -9.18
CA PRO A 197 -21.54 12.10 -8.69
C PRO A 197 -20.55 12.71 -7.67
N ALA A 198 -20.62 14.04 -7.51
CA ALA A 198 -19.95 14.74 -6.41
C ALA A 198 -20.48 14.21 -5.07
N GLN A 199 -19.59 13.63 -4.26
CA GLN A 199 -19.96 12.97 -3.01
C GLN A 199 -18.74 12.76 -2.10
N ASN A 200 -19.02 12.45 -0.82
CA ASN A 200 -18.04 11.91 0.10
C ASN A 200 -18.05 10.37 0.00
N VAL A 201 -16.90 9.79 -0.28
CA VAL A 201 -16.68 8.34 -0.34
C VAL A 201 -15.69 7.98 0.76
N THR A 202 -16.08 7.08 1.65
CA THR A 202 -15.14 6.39 2.55
C THR A 202 -15.11 4.94 2.11
N HIS A 203 -13.92 4.41 1.88
CA HIS A 203 -13.73 3.04 1.48
C HIS A 203 -12.57 2.42 2.26
N THR A 204 -12.75 1.19 2.69
CA THR A 204 -11.73 0.42 3.40
C THR A 204 -11.36 -0.77 2.53
N ILE A 205 -10.06 -0.90 2.25
CA ILE A 205 -9.45 -2.04 1.61
C ILE A 205 -8.77 -2.85 2.71
N SER A 206 -9.08 -4.14 2.76
CA SER A 206 -8.44 -5.09 3.67
C SER A 206 -7.82 -6.20 2.85
N THR A 207 -6.53 -6.42 3.02
CA THR A 207 -5.80 -7.51 2.37
C THR A 207 -4.70 -8.02 3.31
N VAL A 208 -4.12 -9.17 3.00
CA VAL A 208 -2.97 -9.70 3.75
C VAL A 208 -1.80 -9.73 2.78
N LEU A 209 -0.66 -9.18 3.20
CA LEU A 209 0.55 -9.25 2.41
C LEU A 209 0.99 -10.69 2.27
N GLN A 210 1.61 -11.02 1.14
CA GLN A 210 2.22 -12.33 1.01
C GLN A 210 3.25 -12.57 2.11
N GLY A 211 3.42 -13.83 2.51
CA GLY A 211 4.44 -14.21 3.49
C GLY A 211 5.88 -14.08 3.00
N HIS A 212 6.11 -13.67 1.75
CA HIS A 212 7.43 -13.45 1.17
C HIS A 212 7.40 -12.37 0.08
N SER A 213 8.58 -11.87 -0.26
CA SER A 213 8.76 -10.83 -1.29
C SER A 213 8.52 -11.36 -2.72
N PRO A 214 7.88 -10.58 -3.61
CA PRO A 214 7.78 -10.87 -5.04
C PRO A 214 9.12 -11.05 -5.74
N VAL A 215 10.12 -10.35 -5.20
CA VAL A 215 11.40 -10.10 -5.83
C VAL A 215 12.44 -10.78 -4.94
N GLU A 216 12.69 -12.06 -5.21
CA GLU A 216 13.48 -13.01 -4.41
C GLU A 216 14.79 -12.41 -3.84
N GLY A 217 14.70 -11.73 -2.68
CA GLY A 217 15.83 -11.04 -2.04
C GLY A 217 16.40 -9.83 -2.80
N ILE A 218 15.77 -9.41 -3.91
CA ILE A 218 16.18 -8.23 -4.68
C ILE A 218 15.42 -7.02 -4.17
N ARG A 219 16.16 -6.03 -3.65
CA ARG A 219 15.55 -4.74 -3.28
C ARG A 219 15.04 -4.06 -4.53
N THR A 220 13.75 -3.70 -4.51
CA THR A 220 13.10 -3.01 -5.61
C THR A 220 12.56 -1.67 -5.12
N HIS A 221 12.83 -0.60 -5.87
CA HIS A 221 12.33 0.75 -5.61
C HIS A 221 11.40 1.20 -6.73
N VAL A 222 10.14 1.49 -6.41
CA VAL A 222 9.15 2.03 -7.35
C VAL A 222 8.82 3.45 -6.94
N GLN A 223 9.11 4.42 -7.81
CA GLN A 223 8.79 5.83 -7.56
C GLN A 223 8.09 6.43 -8.76
N GLY A 224 7.15 7.34 -8.55
CA GLY A 224 6.42 7.94 -9.65
C GLY A 224 5.40 9.00 -9.25
N ASN A 225 4.65 9.44 -10.25
CA ASN A 225 3.55 10.36 -10.08
C ASN A 225 2.25 9.73 -10.57
N LEU A 226 1.17 10.00 -9.86
CA LEU A 226 -0.20 9.66 -10.23
C LEU A 226 -0.95 10.96 -10.46
N ARG A 227 -1.70 11.03 -11.55
CA ARG A 227 -2.53 12.19 -11.92
C ARG A 227 -3.96 11.74 -12.16
N VAL A 228 -4.90 12.53 -11.67
CA VAL A 228 -6.33 12.42 -12.01
C VAL A 228 -6.69 13.65 -12.82
N MET A 229 -7.24 13.45 -14.01
CA MET A 229 -7.52 14.51 -14.98
C MET A 229 -8.96 14.42 -15.48
N LYS A 230 -9.57 15.58 -15.70
CA LYS A 230 -10.83 15.70 -16.44
C LYS A 230 -10.63 15.44 -17.93
N ASN A 231 -11.70 15.04 -18.61
CA ASN A 231 -11.70 14.98 -20.08
C ASN A 231 -11.43 16.35 -20.75
N SER A 232 -11.60 17.46 -20.03
CA SER A 232 -11.22 18.82 -20.45
C SER A 232 -9.71 19.04 -20.49
N GLY A 233 -8.92 18.18 -19.83
CA GLY A 233 -7.49 18.34 -19.62
C GLY A 233 -7.11 18.96 -18.27
N ASP A 234 -8.10 19.39 -17.46
CA ASP A 234 -7.84 19.95 -16.14
C ASP A 234 -7.34 18.87 -15.17
N THR A 235 -6.30 19.17 -14.40
CA THR A 235 -5.77 18.24 -13.39
C THR A 235 -6.52 18.42 -12.08
N ILE A 236 -7.18 17.37 -11.60
CA ILE A 236 -7.90 17.38 -10.32
C ILE A 236 -6.94 17.11 -9.16
N ALA A 237 -6.03 16.14 -9.33
CA ALA A 237 -5.11 15.77 -8.26
C ALA A 237 -3.80 15.23 -8.82
N THR A 238 -2.70 15.55 -8.14
CA THR A 238 -1.37 14.99 -8.42
C THR A 238 -0.74 14.46 -7.14
N PHE A 239 -0.34 13.20 -7.19
CA PHE A 239 0.33 12.49 -6.10
C PHE A 239 1.71 12.07 -6.55
N SER A 240 2.67 12.06 -5.64
CA SER A 240 3.94 11.37 -5.78
C SER A 240 3.96 10.20 -4.82
N VAL A 241 4.40 9.06 -5.32
CA VAL A 241 4.43 7.80 -4.57
C VAL A 241 5.84 7.24 -4.63
N ASP A 242 6.31 6.74 -3.50
CA ASP A 242 7.60 6.11 -3.33
C ASP A 242 7.40 4.80 -2.54
N VAL A 243 7.82 3.68 -3.12
CA VAL A 243 7.63 2.33 -2.57
C VAL A 243 8.96 1.58 -2.62
N PHE A 244 9.40 1.07 -1.47
CA PHE A 244 10.55 0.18 -1.36
C PHE A 244 10.09 -1.22 -0.97
N ILE A 245 10.54 -2.22 -1.71
CA ILE A 245 10.26 -3.63 -1.49
C ILE A 245 11.57 -4.33 -1.14
N LYS A 246 11.59 -5.12 -0.05
CA LYS A 246 12.77 -5.84 0.42
C LYS A 246 12.45 -7.27 0.82
#